data_AF-A0A968A1E2-F1
#
_entry.id   AF-A0A968A1E2-F1
#
_cell.length_a   1.000
_cell.length_b   1.000
_cell.length_c   1.000
_cell.angle_alpha   90.00
_cell.angle_beta   90.00
_cell.angle_gamma   90.00
#
_symmetry.space_group_name_H-M   'P 1'
#
loop_
_entity.id
_entity.type
_entity.pdbx_description
1 polymer ?
#
loop_
_entity_poly.entity_id
_entity_poly.type
_entity_poly.pdbx_seq_one_letter_code
_entity_poly.pdbx_strand_id
1 'polypeptide(L)' 'LYPGVSPVDMESLITRKLEEELGTISDIKEMTSTTTEGYSSINLEFNTDVNIDEALQKVREKVDLAKPELPSAAE' A
#
# COMPACT_ATOMS: atom_id res chain seq x y z
N LEU A 1 -0.82 -12.30 -5.65
CA LEU A 1 -1.24 -12.20 -7.07
C LEU A 1 -2.74 -12.47 -7.09
N TYR A 2 -3.52 -11.60 -7.72
CA TYR A 2 -4.98 -11.74 -7.86
C TYR A 2 -5.35 -11.99 -9.33
N PRO A 3 -5.06 -13.20 -9.88
CA PRO A 3 -5.27 -13.48 -11.30
C PRO A 3 -6.75 -13.29 -11.69
N GLY A 4 -7.01 -12.54 -12.76
CA GLY A 4 -8.36 -12.27 -13.25
C GLY A 4 -9.09 -11.08 -12.61
N VAL A 5 -8.48 -10.40 -11.64
CA VAL A 5 -9.00 -9.11 -11.13
C VAL A 5 -8.55 -7.99 -12.06
N SER A 6 -9.50 -7.23 -12.59
CA SER A 6 -9.21 -6.11 -13.49
C SER A 6 -8.32 -5.07 -12.80
N PRO A 7 -7.47 -4.32 -13.52
CA PRO A 7 -6.62 -3.30 -12.91
C PRO A 7 -7.42 -2.26 -12.10
N VAL A 8 -8.63 -1.93 -12.54
CA VAL A 8 -9.51 -0.95 -11.87
C VAL A 8 -10.04 -1.50 -10.55
N ASP A 9 -10.48 -2.76 -10.54
CA ASP A 9 -10.91 -3.42 -9.31
C ASP A 9 -9.74 -3.61 -8.36
N MET A 10 -8.57 -3.96 -8.91
CA MET A 10 -7.35 -4.13 -8.13
C MET A 10 -6.94 -2.83 -7.43
N GLU A 11 -7.07 -1.71 -8.14
CA GLU A 11 -6.79 -0.37 -7.62
C GLU A 11 -7.76 0.00 -6.50
N SER A 12 -9.05 -0.15 -6.75
CA SER A 12 -10.11 0.21 -5.80
C SER A 12 -10.10 -0.67 -4.54
N LEU A 13 -9.94 -1.99 -4.71
CA LEU A 13 -10.05 -2.96 -3.63
C LEU A 13 -8.79 -3.05 -2.78
N ILE A 14 -7.61 -2.79 -3.35
CA ILE A 14 -6.33 -2.97 -2.65
C ILE A 14 -5.47 -1.72 -2.66
N THR A 15 -5.11 -1.19 -3.84
CA THR A 15 -4.15 -0.08 -3.92
C THR A 15 -4.62 1.10 -3.11
N ARG A 16 -5.87 1.54 -3.31
CA ARG A 16 -6.47 2.70 -2.65
C ARG A 16 -6.61 2.50 -1.13
N LYS A 17 -7.01 1.30 -0.69
CA LYS A 17 -7.09 0.98 0.75
C LYS A 17 -5.73 1.08 1.43
N LEU A 18 -4.68 0.56 0.78
CA LEU A 18 -3.32 0.66 1.27
C LEU A 18 -2.82 2.10 1.27
N GLU A 19 -3.11 2.87 0.21
CA GLU A 19 -2.75 4.29 0.13
C GLU A 19 -3.41 5.12 1.24
N GLU A 20 -4.68 4.87 1.56
CA GLU A 20 -5.40 5.56 2.63
C GLU A 20 -4.72 5.32 3.99
N GLU A 21 -4.34 4.08 4.31
CA GLU A 21 -3.63 3.76 5.55
C GLU A 21 -2.21 4.31 5.56
N LEU A 22 -1.45 4.13 4.48
CA LEU A 22 -0.07 4.60 4.36
C LEU A 22 0.01 6.13 4.34
N GLY A 23 -1.00 6.82 3.80
CA GLY A 23 -1.05 8.28 3.73
C GLY A 23 -1.15 8.96 5.09
N THR A 24 -1.46 8.20 6.14
CA THR A 24 -1.43 8.70 7.52
C THR A 24 -0.03 8.82 8.11
N ILE A 25 1.01 8.35 7.41
CA ILE A 25 2.41 8.48 7.83
C ILE A 25 2.93 9.87 7.43
N SER A 26 3.10 10.74 8.43
CA SER A 26 3.50 12.15 8.27
C SER A 26 4.85 12.39 7.60
N ASP A 27 5.67 11.35 7.50
CA ASP A 27 7.08 11.40 7.08
C ASP A 27 7.29 11.09 5.59
N ILE A 28 6.22 10.74 4.89
CA ILE A 28 6.22 10.46 3.44
C ILE A 28 6.31 11.79 2.68
N LYS A 29 7.31 11.87 1.80
CA LYS A 29 7.49 12.97 0.85
C LYS A 29 6.66 12.77 -0.40
N GLU A 30 6.67 11.55 -0.95
CA GLU A 30 5.94 11.20 -2.15
C GLU A 30 5.45 9.75 -2.09
N MET A 31 4.22 9.53 -2.56
CA MET A 31 3.63 8.20 -2.69
C MET A 31 3.22 8.02 -4.14
N THR A 32 3.75 6.98 -4.79
CA THR A 32 3.37 6.61 -6.15
C THR A 32 2.95 5.16 -6.18
N SER A 33 1.88 4.85 -6.89
CA SER A 33 1.41 3.49 -7.05
C SER A 33 1.33 3.10 -8.52
N THR A 34 1.46 1.80 -8.78
CA THR A 34 1.30 1.22 -10.09
C THR A 34 0.50 -0.06 -9.93
N THR A 35 -0.69 -0.07 -10.51
CA THR A 35 -1.59 -1.21 -10.49
C THR A 35 -1.68 -1.81 -11.87
N THR A 36 -1.52 -3.12 -11.96
CA THR A 36 -1.72 -3.93 -13.16
C THR A 36 -2.62 -5.12 -12.82
N GLU A 37 -3.00 -5.90 -13.83
CA GLU A 37 -3.89 -7.04 -13.61
C GLU A 37 -3.28 -8.01 -12.58
N GLY A 38 -4.02 -8.24 -11.49
CA GLY A 38 -3.62 -9.10 -10.39
C GLY A 38 -2.38 -8.68 -9.60
N TYR A 39 -1.87 -7.46 -9.81
CA TYR A 39 -0.67 -6.96 -9.15
C TYR A 39 -0.77 -5.46 -8.83
N SER A 40 -0.32 -5.07 -7.66
CA SER A 40 -0.19 -3.67 -7.27
C SER A 40 1.13 -3.45 -6.56
N SER A 41 1.78 -2.34 -6.88
CA SER A 41 3.01 -1.88 -6.23
C SER A 41 2.82 -0.44 -5.76
N ILE A 42 3.18 -0.17 -4.51
CA ILE A 42 3.18 1.17 -3.93
C ILE A 42 4.63 1.50 -3.53
N ASN A 43 5.12 2.63 -4.02
CA ASN A 43 6.43 3.18 -3.71
C ASN A 43 6.26 4.39 -2.79
N LEU A 44 6.97 4.37 -1.67
CA LEU A 44 6.98 5.44 -0.68
C LEU A 44 8.36 6.09 -0.66
N GLU A 45 8.43 7.36 -0.99
CA GLU A 45 9.61 8.19 -0.80
C GLU A 45 9.48 8.93 0.53
N PHE A 46 10.48 8.78 1.40
CA PHE A 46 10.55 9.45 2.70
C PHE A 46 11.47 10.67 2.64
N ASN A 47 11.28 11.60 3.58
CA ASN A 47 12.22 12.69 3.77
C ASN A 47 13.59 12.18 4.25
N THR A 48 14.66 12.92 3.93
CA THR A 48 16.05 12.53 4.24
C THR A 48 16.36 12.50 5.75
N ASP A 49 15.53 13.17 6.55
CA ASP A 49 15.73 13.33 7.99
C ASP A 49 15.04 12.20 8.80
N VAL A 50 14.42 11.24 8.11
CA VAL A 50 13.65 10.16 8.71
C VAL A 50 14.55 8.98 9.07
N ASN A 51 14.34 8.43 10.27
CA ASN A 51 14.92 7.14 10.63
C ASN A 51 14.25 6.03 9.82
N ILE A 52 15.01 5.37 8.94
CA ILE A 52 14.51 4.33 8.04
C ILE A 52 13.97 3.10 8.79
N ASP A 53 14.53 2.75 9.94
CA ASP A 53 14.05 1.62 10.73
C ASP A 53 12.68 1.92 11.34
N GLU A 54 12.50 3.14 11.87
CA GLU A 54 11.20 3.60 12.38
C GLU A 54 10.17 3.74 11.25
N ALA A 55 10.57 4.27 10.09
CA ALA A 55 9.70 4.38 8.92
C ALA A 55 9.23 2.99 8.44
N LEU A 56 10.15 2.03 8.35
CA LEU A 56 9.81 0.66 7.99
C LEU A 56 8.85 0.02 8.99
N GLN A 57 9.05 0.27 10.30
CA GLN A 57 8.13 -0.19 11.32
C GLN A 57 6.73 0.42 11.14
N LYS A 58 6.61 1.74 10.97
CA LYS A 58 5.33 2.43 10.73
C LYS A 58 4.63 1.88 9.49
N VAL A 59 5.35 1.68 8.39
CA VAL A 59 4.80 1.10 7.15
C VAL A 59 4.24 -0.30 7.41
N ARG A 60 4.98 -1.16 8.12
CA ARG A 60 4.50 -2.51 8.46
C ARG A 60 3.24 -2.46 9.31
N GLU A 61 3.20 -1.61 10.33
CA GLU A 61 2.03 -1.43 11.19
C GLU A 61 0.80 -0.99 10.37
N LYS A 62 0.96 -0.03 9.45
CA LYS A 62 -0.13 0.44 8.58
C LYS A 62 -0.59 -0.63 7.60
N VAL A 63 0.33 -1.37 6.99
CA VAL A 63 -0.02 -2.52 6.13
C VAL A 63 -0.76 -3.58 6.93
N ASP A 64 -0.33 -3.87 8.15
CA ASP A 64 -1.00 -4.85 9.02
C ASP A 64 -2.41 -4.41 9.45
N LEU A 65 -2.63 -3.11 9.62
CA LEU A 65 -3.98 -2.55 9.85
C LEU A 65 -4.86 -2.61 8.60
N ALA A 66 -4.29 -2.45 7.41
CA ALA A 66 -5.02 -2.55 6.15
C ALA A 66 -5.37 -4.01 5.80
N LYS A 67 -4.54 -4.98 6.18
CA LYS A 67 -4.69 -6.41 5.80
C LYS A 67 -6.11 -6.99 5.98
N PRO A 68 -6.82 -6.78 7.10
CA PRO A 68 -8.18 -7.30 7.29
C PRO A 68 -9.21 -6.70 6.32
N GLU A 69 -8.96 -5.49 5.83
CA GLU A 69 -9.80 -4.78 4.87
C GLU A 69 -9.53 -5.21 3.42
N LEU A 70 -8.39 -5.86 3.16
CA LEU A 70 -8.06 -6.35 1.84
C LEU A 70 -8.85 -7.63 1.55
N PRO A 71 -9.36 -7.81 0.32
CA PRO A 71 -9.93 -9.07 -0.10
C PRO A 71 -8.91 -10.19 0.14
N SER A 72 -9.36 -11.32 0.67
CA SER A 72 -8.52 -12.51 0.76
C SER A 72 -8.09 -12.89 -0.66
N ALA A 73 -6.82 -13.20 -0.91
CA ALA A 73 -6.33 -13.67 -2.22
C ALA A 73 -6.86 -15.05 -2.63
N ALA A 74 -7.98 -15.49 -2.08
CA ALA A 74 -8.60 -16.77 -2.31
C ALA A 74 -10.13 -16.64 -2.19
N GLU A 75 -10.78 -16.46 -3.34
CA GLU A 75 -11.72 -17.45 -3.88
C GLU A 75 -11.39 -17.68 -5.36
#